data_AF-A0A947PWB7-F1
#
_entry.id   AF-A0A947PWB7-F1
#
_cell.length_a   1.000
_cell.length_b   1.000
_cell.length_c   1.000
_cell.angle_alpha   90.00
_cell.angle_beta   90.00
_cell.angle_gamma   90.00
#
_symmetry.space_group_name_H-M   'P 1'
#
loop_
_entity.id
_entity.type
_entity.pdbx_description
1 polymer ?
#
loop_
_entity_poly.entity_id
_entity_poly.type
_entity_poly.pdbx_seq_one_letter_code
_entity_poly.pdbx_strand_id
1 'polypeptide(L)'
;MRALIILGVVLSLPALAVLGHDLYMAYGQNDEVDLSEPFRLSYVGWLWETYSMDTLRIMRSVFEPDTWRTWIRPVLEQTALLVTIIPPAVIFAIVITLKVMRSGLFMIKMKTGGSKGYASKDIDKKKAPIKYSRK
;
A
#
# COMPACT_ATOMS: atom_id res chain seq x y z
N MET A 1 1.34 -11.63 -7.10
CA MET A 1 1.26 -10.15 -7.11
C MET A 1 -0.18 -9.64 -7.08
N ARG A 2 -1.10 -10.09 -7.95
CA ARG A 2 -2.52 -9.69 -7.89
C ARG A 2 -3.18 -9.95 -6.53
N ALA A 3 -3.00 -11.15 -5.97
CA ALA A 3 -3.53 -11.48 -4.64
C ALA A 3 -3.01 -10.55 -3.52
N LEU A 4 -1.71 -10.21 -3.54
CA LEU A 4 -1.12 -9.27 -2.56
C LEU A 4 -1.69 -7.85 -2.72
N ILE A 5 -1.93 -7.40 -3.95
CA ILE A 5 -2.57 -6.10 -4.21
C ILE A 5 -4.01 -6.10 -3.69
N ILE A 6 -4.79 -7.15 -3.99
CA ILE A 6 -6.17 -7.30 -3.49
C ILE A 6 -6.18 -7.31 -1.96
N LEU A 7 -5.28 -8.07 -1.33
CA LEU A 7 -5.15 -8.11 0.12
C LEU A 7 -4.81 -6.73 0.70
N GLY A 8 -3.86 -6.02 0.09
CA GLY A 8 -3.51 -4.65 0.48
C GLY A 8 -4.68 -3.68 0.37
N VAL A 9 -5.51 -3.80 -0.67
CA VAL A 9 -6.73 -2.99 -0.82
C VAL A 9 -7.76 -3.34 0.26
N VAL A 10 -8.04 -4.63 0.50
CA VAL A 10 -8.99 -5.07 1.53
C VAL A 10 -8.55 -4.57 2.92
N LEU A 11 -7.26 -4.67 3.22
CA LEU A 11 -6.70 -4.21 4.49
C LEU A 11 -6.62 -2.67 4.60
N SER A 12 -6.75 -1.93 3.50
CA SER A 12 -6.86 -0.47 3.53
C SER A 12 -8.27 0.03 3.88
N LEU A 13 -9.29 -0.82 3.78
CA LEU A 13 -10.68 -0.42 4.04
C LEU A 13 -10.89 0.12 5.47
N PRO A 14 -10.36 -0.50 6.54
CA PRO A 14 -10.48 0.06 7.88
C PRO A 14 -9.83 1.44 8.03
N ALA A 15 -8.67 1.65 7.41
CA ALA A 15 -7.99 2.95 7.44
C ALA A 15 -8.81 4.04 6.73
N LEU A 16 -9.43 3.69 5.59
CA LEU A 16 -10.34 4.58 4.87
C LEU A 16 -11.60 4.89 5.70
N ALA A 17 -12.14 3.90 6.40
CA ALA A 17 -13.30 4.08 7.26
C ALA A 17 -13.01 5.03 8.45
N VAL A 18 -11.86 4.84 9.12
CA VAL A 18 -11.42 5.73 10.20
C VAL A 18 -11.17 7.15 9.69
N LEU A 19 -10.51 7.29 8.54
CA LEU A 19 -10.25 8.59 7.95
C LEU A 19 -11.56 9.30 7.55
N GLY A 20 -12.52 8.57 6.97
CA GLY A 20 -13.84 9.09 6.65
C GLY A 20 -14.64 9.51 7.90
N HIS A 21 -14.54 8.73 8.97
CA HIS A 21 -15.11 9.07 10.27
C HIS A 21 -14.51 10.36 10.84
N ASP A 22 -13.18 10.47 10.87
CA ASP A 22 -12.50 11.64 11.44
C ASP A 22 -12.77 12.91 10.61
N LEU A 23 -12.86 12.79 9.27
CA LEU A 23 -13.36 13.88 8.43
C LEU A 23 -14.81 14.24 8.76
N TYR A 24 -15.69 13.25 8.90
CA TYR A 24 -17.09 13.52 9.22
C TYR A 24 -17.23 14.25 10.56
N MET A 25 -16.45 13.87 11.58
CA MET A 25 -16.46 14.56 12.88
C MET A 25 -15.92 15.99 12.77
N ALA A 26 -14.88 16.21 11.97
CA ALA A 26 -14.28 17.54 11.78
C ALA A 26 -15.19 18.51 11.00
N TYR A 27 -15.96 18.02 10.03
CA TYR A 27 -16.73 18.85 9.10
C TYR A 27 -18.26 18.75 9.25
N GLY A 28 -18.76 17.73 9.94
CA GLY A 28 -20.19 17.41 10.02
C GLY A 28 -20.87 17.82 11.33
N GLN A 29 -20.11 18.18 12.37
CA GLN A 29 -20.66 18.59 13.67
C GLN A 29 -20.68 20.11 13.89
N ASN A 30 -19.91 20.89 13.11
CA ASN A 30 -19.87 22.34 13.20
C ASN A 30 -20.34 22.95 11.88
N ASP A 31 -21.40 23.77 11.91
CA ASP A 31 -21.88 24.54 10.74
C ASP A 31 -20.84 25.58 10.27
N GLU A 32 -19.84 25.89 11.11
CA GLU A 32 -18.68 26.71 10.78
C GLU A 32 -17.42 25.89 11.03
N VAL A 33 -16.73 25.51 9.96
CA VAL A 33 -15.44 24.83 10.03
C VAL A 33 -14.43 25.80 10.62
N ASP A 34 -14.14 25.68 11.91
CA ASP A 34 -13.07 26.43 12.53
C ASP A 34 -11.72 25.84 12.09
N LEU A 35 -11.15 26.41 11.02
CA LEU A 35 -9.83 26.05 10.50
C LEU A 35 -8.68 26.40 11.47
N SER A 36 -8.96 27.07 12.59
CA SER A 36 -7.97 27.31 13.64
C SER A 36 -7.73 26.09 14.53
N GLU A 37 -8.66 25.12 14.58
CA GLU A 37 -8.48 23.90 15.35
C GLU A 37 -7.67 22.84 14.58
N PRO A 38 -6.68 22.19 15.21
CA PRO A 38 -5.92 21.13 14.58
C PRO A 38 -6.80 19.90 14.35
N PHE A 39 -6.69 19.30 13.16
CA PHE A 39 -7.38 18.04 12.83
C PHE A 39 -7.00 16.94 13.84
N ARG A 40 -8.00 16.42 14.56
CA ARG A 40 -7.80 15.40 15.59
C ARG A 40 -8.16 14.03 15.02
N LEU A 41 -7.22 13.10 15.15
CA LEU A 41 -7.45 11.70 14.78
C LEU A 41 -8.03 10.94 15.97
N SER A 42 -8.99 10.06 15.69
CA SER A 42 -9.60 9.23 16.73
C SER A 42 -8.63 8.16 17.24
N TYR A 43 -8.72 7.86 18.54
CA TYR A 43 -8.02 6.74 19.17
C TYR A 43 -8.85 5.46 19.05
N VAL A 44 -8.17 4.29 19.03
CA VAL A 44 -8.84 2.98 18.92
C VAL A 44 -9.86 2.77 20.04
N GLY A 45 -9.49 3.14 21.27
CA GLY A 45 -10.35 3.03 22.44
C GLY A 45 -11.61 3.85 22.35
N TRP A 46 -11.49 5.08 21.85
CA TRP A 46 -12.64 5.96 21.63
C TRP A 46 -13.60 5.37 20.60
N LEU A 47 -13.08 4.86 19.47
CA LEU A 47 -13.93 4.21 18.46
C LEU A 47 -14.64 2.97 19.04
N TRP A 48 -13.94 2.16 19.82
CA TRP A 48 -14.53 0.98 20.46
C TRP A 48 -15.62 1.40 21.46
N GLU A 49 -15.36 2.38 22.31
CA GLU A 49 -16.32 2.89 23.28
C GLU A 49 -17.57 3.48 22.59
N THR A 50 -17.39 4.25 21.52
CA THR A 50 -18.47 4.90 20.77
C THR A 50 -19.36 3.89 20.05
N TYR A 51 -18.78 2.85 19.40
CA TYR A 51 -19.53 1.94 18.53
C TYR A 51 -19.86 0.58 19.16
N SER A 52 -19.20 0.20 20.24
CA SER A 52 -19.43 -1.10 20.89
C SER A 52 -19.09 -1.09 22.39
N MET A 53 -19.72 -0.16 23.12
CA MET A 53 -19.52 -0.01 24.57
C MET A 53 -19.71 -1.32 25.35
N ASP A 54 -20.70 -2.13 24.99
CA ASP A 54 -20.98 -3.40 25.69
C ASP A 54 -19.83 -4.39 25.57
N THR A 55 -19.23 -4.52 24.39
CA THR A 55 -18.11 -5.43 24.20
C THR A 55 -16.86 -4.93 24.91
N LEU A 56 -16.63 -3.62 24.96
CA LEU A 56 -15.54 -3.03 25.76
C LEU A 56 -15.72 -3.34 27.25
N ARG A 57 -16.95 -3.21 27.77
CA ARG A 57 -17.29 -3.52 29.17
C ARG A 57 -17.07 -5.00 29.49
N ILE A 58 -17.52 -5.89 28.62
CA ILE A 58 -17.31 -7.34 28.77
C ILE A 58 -15.81 -7.64 28.79
N MET A 59 -15.05 -7.14 27.80
CA MET A 59 -13.61 -7.40 27.73
C MET A 59 -12.88 -6.90 28.98
N ARG A 60 -13.22 -5.70 29.47
CA ARG A 60 -12.64 -5.18 30.72
C ARG A 60 -12.92 -6.04 31.95
N SER A 61 -14.03 -6.78 31.96
CA SER A 61 -14.37 -7.72 33.05
C SER A 61 -13.67 -9.08 32.93
N VAL A 62 -13.24 -9.45 31.72
CA VAL A 62 -12.58 -10.73 31.44
C VAL A 62 -11.08 -10.69 31.77
N PHE A 63 -10.43 -9.55 31.57
CA PHE A 63 -9.00 -9.41 31.83
C PHE A 63 -8.71 -8.87 33.23
N GLU A 64 -7.66 -9.39 33.85
CA GLU A 64 -7.14 -8.84 35.10
C GLU A 64 -6.76 -7.36 34.94
N PRO A 65 -6.97 -6.51 35.97
CA PRO A 65 -6.69 -5.08 35.88
C PRO A 65 -5.27 -4.72 35.47
N ASP A 66 -4.28 -5.53 35.86
CA ASP A 66 -2.87 -5.30 35.53
C ASP A 66 -2.56 -5.67 34.07
N THR A 67 -3.14 -6.77 33.58
CA THR A 67 -3.07 -7.15 32.15
C THR A 67 -3.72 -6.08 31.29
N TRP A 68 -4.90 -5.57 31.69
CA TRP A 68 -5.60 -4.52 30.97
C TRP A 68 -4.76 -3.24 30.88
N ARG A 69 -4.21 -2.78 32.01
CA ARG A 69 -3.40 -1.55 32.05
C ARG A 69 -2.09 -1.68 31.29
N THR A 70 -1.45 -2.84 31.31
CA THR A 70 -0.11 -3.03 30.74
C THR A 70 -0.16 -3.31 29.23
N TRP A 71 -1.16 -4.07 28.75
CA TRP A 71 -1.15 -4.57 27.37
C TRP A 71 -2.29 -4.02 26.52
N ILE A 72 -3.49 -3.88 27.09
CA ILE A 72 -4.68 -3.52 26.31
C ILE A 72 -4.80 -2.00 26.20
N ARG A 73 -4.71 -1.30 27.34
CA ARG A 73 -4.83 0.16 27.39
C ARG A 73 -3.88 0.89 26.44
N PRO A 74 -2.59 0.52 26.33
CA PRO A 74 -1.69 1.19 25.38
C PRO A 74 -2.12 1.03 23.92
N VAL A 75 -2.75 -0.09 23.55
CA VAL A 75 -3.29 -0.29 22.19
C VAL A 75 -4.53 0.59 21.97
N LEU A 76 -5.39 0.72 22.98
CA LEU A 76 -6.58 1.58 22.92
C LEU A 76 -6.23 3.07 22.81
N GLU A 77 -5.11 3.49 23.38
CA GLU A 77 -4.63 4.88 23.32
C GLU A 77 -3.89 5.21 22.01
N GLN A 78 -3.65 4.22 21.13
CA GLN A 78 -3.06 4.48 19.82
C GLN A 78 -4.05 5.12 18.85
N THR A 79 -3.53 5.96 17.96
CA THR A 79 -4.28 6.54 16.86
C THR A 79 -4.82 5.45 15.94
N ALA A 80 -6.14 5.39 15.76
CA ALA A 80 -6.80 4.33 14.98
C ALA A 80 -6.35 4.32 13.52
N LEU A 81 -6.10 5.50 12.93
CA LEU A 81 -5.56 5.60 11.57
C LEU A 81 -4.19 4.94 11.45
N LEU A 82 -3.30 5.10 12.44
CA LEU A 82 -1.97 4.47 12.42
C LEU A 82 -2.08 2.96 12.54
N VAL A 83 -2.89 2.47 13.47
CA VAL A 83 -3.08 1.02 13.69
C VAL A 83 -3.62 0.34 12.42
N THR A 84 -4.54 1.01 11.72
CA THR A 84 -5.19 0.45 10.53
C THR A 84 -4.37 0.61 9.25
N ILE A 85 -3.54 1.65 9.12
CA ILE A 85 -2.76 1.90 7.89
C ILE A 85 -1.45 1.10 7.83
N ILE A 86 -0.89 0.69 8.96
CA ILE A 86 0.39 -0.03 9.00
C ILE A 86 0.34 -1.36 8.20
N PRO A 87 -0.64 -2.26 8.43
CA PRO A 87 -0.69 -3.53 7.68
C PRO A 87 -0.76 -3.38 6.15
N PRO A 88 -1.65 -2.56 5.56
CA PRO A 88 -1.66 -2.36 4.12
C PRO A 88 -0.41 -1.63 3.62
N ALA A 89 0.15 -0.69 4.39
CA ALA A 89 1.40 0.00 4.01
C ALA A 89 2.58 -0.98 3.87
N VAL A 90 2.72 -1.94 4.79
CA VAL A 90 3.74 -3.00 4.70
C VAL A 90 3.55 -3.85 3.44
N ILE A 91 2.32 -4.25 3.12
CA ILE A 91 2.04 -5.05 1.92
C ILE A 91 2.37 -4.26 0.65
N PHE A 92 1.98 -3.00 0.58
CA PHE A 92 2.32 -2.15 -0.56
C PHE A 92 3.83 -1.95 -0.69
N ALA A 93 4.55 -1.75 0.42
CA ALA A 93 6.00 -1.67 0.42
C ALA A 93 6.65 -2.95 -0.14
N ILE A 94 6.16 -4.13 0.24
CA ILE A 94 6.62 -5.41 -0.31
C ILE A 94 6.34 -5.49 -1.82
N VAL A 95 5.11 -5.16 -2.25
CA VAL A 95 4.73 -5.22 -3.67
C VAL A 95 5.57 -4.27 -4.51
N ILE A 96 5.80 -3.04 -4.04
CA ILE A 96 6.64 -2.03 -4.70
C ILE A 96 8.07 -2.55 -4.81
N THR A 97 8.64 -3.05 -3.72
CA THR A 97 10.01 -3.60 -3.69
C THR A 97 10.17 -4.73 -4.70
N LEU A 98 9.24 -5.69 -4.73
CA LEU A 98 9.28 -6.80 -5.70
C LEU A 98 9.16 -6.30 -7.15
N LYS A 99 8.37 -5.26 -7.41
CA LYS A 99 8.22 -4.67 -8.75
C LYS A 99 9.48 -3.93 -9.19
N VAL A 100 10.10 -3.16 -8.30
CA VAL A 100 11.36 -2.45 -8.55
C VAL A 100 12.48 -3.46 -8.81
N MET A 101 12.61 -4.52 -7.99
CA MET A 101 13.59 -5.58 -8.21
C MET A 101 13.40 -6.27 -9.56
N ARG A 102 12.16 -6.63 -9.93
CA ARG A 102 11.87 -7.27 -11.21
C ARG A 102 12.24 -6.37 -12.40
N SER A 103 11.91 -5.08 -12.33
CA SER A 103 12.26 -4.11 -13.38
C SER A 103 13.77 -3.87 -13.47
N GLY A 104 14.46 -3.81 -12.33
CA GLY A 104 15.92 -3.69 -12.26
C GLY A 104 16.64 -4.91 -12.86
N LEU A 105 16.19 -6.13 -12.52
CA LEU A 105 16.67 -7.37 -13.13
C LEU A 105 16.41 -7.42 -14.65
N PHE A 106 15.26 -6.94 -15.11
CA PHE A 106 14.95 -6.85 -16.54
C PHE A 106 15.89 -5.89 -17.26
N MET A 107 16.20 -4.75 -16.65
CA MET A 107 17.14 -3.75 -17.20
C MET A 107 18.58 -4.29 -17.27
N ILE A 108 19.02 -5.05 -16.26
CA ILE A 108 20.32 -5.72 -16.25
C ILE A 108 20.38 -6.80 -17.32
N LYS A 109 19.31 -7.59 -17.50
CA LYS A 109 19.22 -8.65 -18.52
C LYS A 109 19.23 -8.09 -19.95
N MET A 110 18.62 -6.93 -20.18
CA MET A 110 18.72 -6.22 -21.47
C MET A 110 20.11 -5.66 -21.73
N LYS A 111 20.80 -5.11 -20.71
CA LYS A 111 22.18 -4.62 -20.86
C LYS A 111 23.21 -5.74 -21.06
N THR A 112 22.99 -6.92 -20.50
CA THR A 112 23.90 -8.08 -20.63
C THR A 112 23.56 -9.02 -21.78
N GLY A 113 22.32 -8.99 -22.30
CA GLY A 113 21.89 -9.79 -23.46
C GLY A 113 22.09 -9.12 -24.83
N GLY A 114 22.51 -7.86 -24.88
CA GLY A 114 22.59 -7.05 -26.10
C GLY A 114 23.93 -7.05 -26.86
N SER A 115 24.94 -7.83 -26.47
CA SER A 115 26.30 -7.72 -27.05
C SER A 115 26.79 -8.91 -27.90
N LYS A 116 25.96 -9.90 -28.25
CA LYS A 116 26.37 -11.01 -29.14
C LYS A 116 25.82 -10.87 -30.57
N GLY A 117 26.08 -9.76 -31.25
CA GLY A 117 25.58 -9.60 -32.63
C GLY A 117 26.21 -8.56 -33.56
N TYR A 118 27.29 -7.86 -33.18
CA TYR A 118 27.96 -6.93 -34.09
C TYR A 118 29.49 -7.08 -34.02
N ALA A 119 30.00 -8.10 -34.69
CA ALA A 119 31.35 -8.11 -35.25
C ALA A 119 31.51 -9.27 -36.25
N SER A 120 30.90 -9.12 -37.43
CA SER A 120 31.46 -9.66 -38.67
C SER A 120 31.11 -8.68 -39.79
N LYS A 121 31.93 -7.63 -39.87
CA LYS A 121 32.18 -6.95 -41.14
C LYS A 121 32.85 -7.98 -42.04
N ASP A 122 32.20 -8.31 -43.14
CA ASP A 122 32.77 -8.55 -44.47
C ASP A 122 31.55 -8.64 -45.41
N ILE A 123 31.13 -7.54 -46.03
CA ILE A 123 31.59 -7.13 -47.36
C ILE A 123 31.76 -8.37 -48.25
N ASP A 124 30.64 -8.98 -48.63
CA ASP A 124 30.63 -9.79 -49.84
C ASP A 124 29.72 -9.18 -50.90
N LYS A 125 30.34 -9.02 -52.06
CA LYS A 125 29.97 -8.14 -53.15
C LYS A 125 28.81 -8.74 -53.95
N LYS A 126 27.92 -7.85 -54.39
CA LYS A 126 27.21 -7.88 -55.69
C LYS A 126 26.86 -9.27 -56.25
N LYS A 127 25.59 -9.69 -56.16
CA LYS A 127 24.90 -10.37 -57.27
C LYS A 127 23.42 -9.96 -57.31
N ALA A 128 23.13 -8.83 -57.94
CA ALA A 128 21.82 -8.61 -58.54
C ALA A 128 21.71 -9.56 -59.75
N PRO A 129 20.65 -10.38 -59.89
CA PRO A 129 20.49 -11.21 -61.07
C PRO A 129 20.07 -10.34 -62.27
N ILE A 130 20.98 -10.22 -63.25
CA ILE A 130 20.67 -9.70 -64.58
C ILE A 130 19.71 -10.71 -65.25
N LYS A 131 18.43 -10.34 -65.42
CA LYS A 131 17.52 -11.07 -66.31
C LYS A 131 17.47 -10.38 -67.67
N TYR A 132 17.94 -11.11 -68.68
CA TYR A 132 18.00 -10.74 -70.08
C TYR A 132 16.60 -10.53 -70.69
N SER A 133 16.44 -9.44 -71.44
CA SER A 133 15.37 -9.26 -72.42
C SER A 133 15.74 -10.00 -73.71
N ARG A 134 14.84 -10.84 -74.25
CA ARG A 134 14.90 -11.32 -75.63
C ARG A 134 13.85 -10.56 -76.44
N LYS A 135 14.28 -10.10 -77.62
CA LYS A 135 13.45 -9.51 -78.68
C LYS A 135 12.32 -10.44 -79.09
#